data_AF-A0A534ULA9-F1
#
_entry.id   AF-A0A534ULA9-F1
#
_cell.length_a   1.000
_cell.length_b   1.000
_cell.length_c   1.000
_cell.angle_alpha   90.00
_cell.angle_beta   90.00
_cell.angle_gamma   90.00
#
_symmetry.space_group_name_H-M   'P 1'
#
loop_
_entity.id
_entity.type
_entity.pdbx_description
1 polymer ?
#
loop_
_entity_poly.entity_id
_entity_poly.type
_entity_poly.pdbx_seq_one_letter_code
_entity_poly.pdbx_strand_id
1 'polypeptide(L)'
;MEKLPARTESVPISVEAMSNRQLVGHVIESATQLAKKEIELAKAELRADIQKEVAMVKGLGVAGLCAIWAVSLMLVACALALGRVIPDWAGALVVAGVVLAVGTAAGLIGWGKRVKTPLEATRRTLKEDALWAKERLA
;
A
#
# COMPACT_ATOMS: atom_id res chain seq x y z
N MET A 1 -51.72 -16.39 -10.35
CA MET A 1 -52.00 -14.96 -10.62
C MET A 1 -51.11 -14.14 -9.70
N GLU A 2 -49.89 -13.80 -10.12
CA GLU A 2 -49.02 -12.86 -9.39
C GLU A 2 -48.45 -11.91 -10.46
N LYS A 3 -48.82 -10.64 -10.37
CA LYS A 3 -48.59 -9.63 -11.40
C LYS A 3 -47.09 -9.29 -11.44
N LEU A 4 -46.48 -9.43 -12.61
CA LEU A 4 -45.14 -8.91 -12.90
C LEU A 4 -45.19 -7.37 -12.84
N PRO A 5 -44.30 -6.70 -12.07
CA PRO A 5 -44.25 -5.24 -12.05
C PRO A 5 -43.79 -4.70 -13.41
N ALA A 6 -44.47 -3.63 -13.84
CA ALA A 6 -44.27 -2.97 -15.11
C ALA A 6 -42.79 -2.60 -15.33
N ARG A 7 -42.27 -3.05 -16.47
CA ARG A 7 -41.02 -2.58 -17.05
C ARG A 7 -41.12 -1.05 -17.17
N THR A 8 -40.32 -0.31 -16.40
CA THR A 8 -40.16 1.13 -16.56
C THR A 8 -39.53 1.36 -17.93
N GLU A 9 -40.38 1.66 -18.93
CA GLU A 9 -39.94 2.19 -20.21
C GLU A 9 -39.22 3.51 -19.93
N SER A 10 -37.90 3.51 -20.10
CA SER A 10 -37.11 4.73 -20.16
C SER A 10 -37.63 5.54 -21.34
N VAL A 11 -38.42 6.58 -21.06
CA VAL A 11 -38.92 7.55 -22.04
C VAL A 11 -37.73 7.99 -22.91
N PRO A 12 -37.75 7.75 -24.24
CA PRO A 12 -36.72 8.28 -25.12
C PRO A 12 -36.85 9.80 -25.10
N ILE A 13 -35.89 10.47 -24.48
CA ILE A 13 -35.72 11.91 -24.64
C ILE A 13 -35.59 12.13 -26.15
N SER A 14 -36.56 12.78 -26.78
CA SER A 14 -36.56 12.99 -28.23
C SER A 14 -35.42 13.94 -28.59
N VAL A 15 -34.25 13.35 -28.85
CA VAL A 15 -33.03 14.03 -29.27
C VAL A 15 -33.24 14.68 -30.64
N GLU A 16 -34.15 14.13 -31.46
CA GLU A 16 -34.52 14.68 -32.77
C GLU A 16 -35.21 16.05 -32.72
N ALA A 17 -35.82 16.42 -31.58
CA ALA A 17 -36.51 17.71 -31.43
C ALA A 17 -35.63 18.82 -30.80
N MET A 18 -34.40 18.49 -30.37
CA MET A 18 -33.50 19.45 -29.72
C MET A 18 -32.76 20.32 -30.73
N SER A 19 -32.67 21.62 -30.46
CA SER A 19 -31.79 22.50 -31.24
C SER A 19 -30.31 22.13 -31.01
N ASN A 20 -29.45 22.40 -32.00
CA ASN A 20 -28.00 22.13 -31.93
C ASN A 20 -27.34 22.66 -30.64
N ARG A 21 -27.86 23.76 -30.08
CA ARG A 21 -27.36 24.35 -28.82
C ARG A 21 -27.74 23.52 -27.59
N GLN A 22 -28.92 22.91 -27.59
CA GLN A 22 -29.39 22.02 -26.52
C GLN A 22 -28.67 20.67 -26.55
N LEU A 23 -28.34 20.16 -27.74
CA LEU A 23 -27.59 18.91 -27.90
C LEU A 23 -26.17 19.01 -27.33
N VAL A 24 -25.47 20.11 -27.62
CA VAL A 24 -24.14 20.38 -27.06
C VAL A 24 -24.20 20.51 -25.54
N GLY A 25 -25.22 21.20 -25.00
CA GLY A 25 -25.45 21.28 -23.56
C GLY A 25 -25.63 19.90 -22.91
N HIS A 26 -26.42 19.02 -23.54
CA HIS A 26 -26.67 17.67 -23.04
C HIS A 26 -25.41 16.77 -23.05
N VAL A 27 -24.55 16.89 -24.07
CA VAL A 27 -23.28 16.17 -24.15
C VAL A 27 -22.31 16.66 -23.06
N ILE A 28 -22.20 17.97 -22.84
CA ILE A 28 -21.34 18.55 -21.78
C ILE A 28 -21.83 18.09 -20.41
N GLU A 29 -23.15 18.09 -20.18
CA GLU A 29 -23.73 17.64 -18.93
C GLU A 29 -23.49 16.15 -18.69
N SER A 30 -23.67 15.32 -19.73
CA SER A 30 -23.40 13.89 -19.66
C SER A 30 -21.92 13.58 -19.42
N ALA A 31 -21.01 14.30 -20.08
CA ALA A 31 -19.56 14.19 -19.85
C ALA A 31 -19.18 14.59 -18.42
N THR A 32 -19.80 15.65 -17.89
CA THR A 32 -19.60 16.09 -16.51
C THR A 32 -20.12 15.03 -15.51
N GLN A 33 -21.26 14.41 -15.78
CA GLN A 33 -21.78 13.33 -14.95
C GLN A 33 -20.90 12.08 -15.00
N LEU A 34 -20.37 11.72 -16.17
CA LEU A 34 -19.44 10.59 -16.30
C LEU A 34 -18.15 10.84 -15.52
N ALA A 35 -17.55 12.03 -15.67
CA ALA A 35 -16.35 12.41 -14.92
C ALA A 35 -16.56 12.33 -13.40
N LYS A 36 -17.74 12.75 -12.90
CA LYS A 36 -18.10 12.60 -11.48
C LYS A 36 -18.17 11.13 -11.05
N LYS A 37 -18.78 10.27 -11.88
CA LYS A 37 -18.87 8.83 -11.60
C LYS A 37 -17.51 8.15 -11.58
N GLU A 38 -16.62 8.49 -12.50
CA GLU A 38 -15.25 7.95 -12.51
C GLU A 38 -14.46 8.37 -11.26
N ILE A 39 -14.65 9.62 -10.80
CA ILE A 39 -14.05 10.08 -9.54
C ILE A 39 -14.64 9.31 -8.34
N GLU A 40 -15.94 9.08 -8.31
CA GLU A 40 -16.59 8.29 -7.26
C GLU A 40 -16.13 6.83 -7.26
N LEU A 41 -15.99 6.23 -8.45
CA LEU A 41 -15.49 4.88 -8.63
C LEU A 41 -14.03 4.77 -8.16
N ALA A 42 -13.16 5.66 -8.62
CA ALA A 42 -11.76 5.71 -8.21
C ALA A 42 -11.61 5.89 -6.69
N LYS A 43 -12.46 6.73 -6.07
CA LYS A 43 -12.51 6.87 -4.61
C LYS A 43 -12.96 5.59 -3.90
N ALA A 44 -13.96 4.89 -4.45
CA ALA A 44 -14.46 3.65 -3.89
C ALA A 44 -13.42 2.52 -3.98
N GLU A 45 -12.75 2.39 -5.13
CA GLU A 45 -11.67 1.43 -5.36
C GLU A 45 -10.49 1.69 -4.43
N LEU A 46 -10.03 2.95 -4.35
CA LEU A 46 -8.96 3.35 -3.43
C LEU A 46 -9.31 3.02 -1.96
N ARG A 47 -10.56 3.25 -1.54
CA ARG A 47 -11.00 2.88 -0.18
C ARG A 47 -11.00 1.38 0.05
N ALA A 48 -11.48 0.61 -0.93
CA ALA A 48 -11.51 -0.85 -0.84
C ALA A 48 -10.09 -1.42 -0.75
N ASP A 49 -9.16 -0.88 -1.53
CA ASP A 49 -7.75 -1.30 -1.51
C ASP A 49 -7.07 -0.95 -0.19
N ILE A 50 -7.25 0.28 0.32
CA ILE A 50 -6.74 0.68 1.64
C ILE A 50 -7.28 -0.25 2.74
N GLN A 51 -8.57 -0.60 2.72
CA GLN A 51 -9.15 -1.49 3.73
C GLN A 51 -8.53 -2.89 3.68
N LYS A 52 -8.30 -3.45 2.49
CA LYS A 52 -7.63 -4.74 2.32
C LYS A 52 -6.19 -4.69 2.80
N GLU A 53 -5.44 -3.63 2.44
CA GLU A 53 -4.07 -3.43 2.90
C GLU A 53 -4.01 -3.32 4.43
N VAL A 54 -4.91 -2.55 5.05
CA VAL A 54 -4.99 -2.43 6.51
C VAL A 54 -5.27 -3.78 7.16
N ALA A 55 -6.19 -4.59 6.62
CA ALA A 55 -6.46 -5.93 7.14
C ALA A 55 -5.23 -6.84 7.03
N MET A 56 -4.52 -6.79 5.89
CA MET A 56 -3.27 -7.53 5.68
C MET A 56 -2.19 -7.09 6.67
N VAL A 57 -1.96 -5.79 6.83
CA VAL A 57 -0.96 -5.23 7.76
C VAL A 57 -1.28 -5.62 9.21
N LYS A 58 -2.55 -5.61 9.61
CA LYS A 58 -2.97 -6.10 10.93
C LYS A 58 -2.62 -7.57 11.14
N GLY A 59 -2.95 -8.43 10.16
CA GLY A 59 -2.62 -9.85 10.21
C GLY A 59 -1.11 -10.10 10.26
N LEU A 60 -0.35 -9.44 9.40
CA LEU A 60 1.12 -9.53 9.39
C LEU A 60 1.74 -9.02 10.70
N GLY A 61 1.18 -7.97 11.29
CA GLY A 61 1.63 -7.42 12.56
C GLY A 61 1.50 -8.44 13.70
N VAL A 62 0.36 -9.11 13.81
CA VAL A 62 0.16 -10.17 14.80
C VAL A 62 1.10 -11.35 14.55
N ALA A 63 1.20 -11.82 13.31
CA ALA A 63 2.10 -12.91 12.94
C ALA A 63 3.57 -12.57 13.25
N GLY A 64 4.00 -11.33 12.96
CA GLY A 64 5.33 -10.84 13.28
C GLY A 64 5.60 -10.82 14.78
N LEU A 65 4.65 -10.35 15.59
CA LEU A 65 4.78 -10.36 17.05
C LEU A 65 4.87 -11.78 17.60
N CYS A 66 4.02 -12.70 17.13
CA CYS A 66 4.08 -14.11 17.47
C CYS A 66 5.44 -14.72 17.09
N ALA A 67 5.98 -14.40 15.92
CA ALA A 67 7.29 -14.88 15.49
C ALA A 67 8.42 -14.35 16.40
N ILE A 68 8.38 -13.09 16.80
CA ILE A 68 9.35 -12.50 17.74
C ILE A 68 9.30 -13.24 19.08
N TRP A 69 8.11 -13.46 19.65
CA TRP A 69 7.97 -14.21 20.90
C TRP A 69 8.40 -15.67 20.77
N ALA A 70 8.03 -16.35 19.68
CA ALA A 70 8.43 -17.73 19.44
C ALA A 70 9.96 -17.87 19.38
N VAL A 71 10.65 -16.99 18.64
CA VAL A 71 12.12 -16.97 18.59
C VAL A 71 12.70 -16.66 19.97
N SER A 72 12.13 -15.72 20.71
CA SER A 72 12.59 -15.36 22.06
C SER A 72 12.51 -16.55 23.02
N LEU A 73 11.38 -17.26 23.03
CA LEU A 73 11.19 -18.47 23.85
C LEU A 73 12.14 -19.60 23.42
N MET A 74 12.39 -19.74 22.11
CA MET A 74 13.35 -20.71 21.58
C MET A 74 14.79 -20.40 22.05
N LEU A 75 15.20 -19.13 22.06
CA LEU A 75 16.50 -18.72 22.58
C LEU A 75 16.63 -18.99 24.08
N VAL A 76 15.58 -18.73 24.86
CA VAL A 76 15.54 -19.09 26.30
C VAL A 76 15.66 -20.59 26.48
N ALA A 77 14.94 -21.39 25.69
CA ALA A 77 15.03 -22.85 25.73
C ALA A 77 16.45 -23.33 25.40
N CYS A 78 17.11 -22.75 24.39
CA CYS A 78 18.51 -23.05 24.08
C CYS A 78 19.45 -22.71 25.24
N ALA A 79 19.27 -21.55 25.89
CA ALA A 79 20.09 -21.15 27.03
C ALA A 79 19.92 -22.12 28.22
N LEU A 80 18.68 -22.50 28.54
CA LEU A 80 18.38 -23.48 29.59
C LEU A 80 18.92 -24.87 29.24
N ALA A 81 18.86 -25.28 27.97
CA ALA A 81 19.43 -26.54 27.51
C ALA A 81 20.96 -26.55 27.67
N LEU A 82 21.65 -25.46 27.30
CA LEU A 82 23.09 -25.31 27.55
C LEU A 82 23.42 -25.27 29.05
N GLY A 83 22.56 -24.66 29.86
CA GLY A 83 22.67 -24.64 31.33
C GLY A 83 22.71 -26.03 31.98
N ARG A 84 22.26 -27.08 31.28
CA ARG A 84 22.41 -28.48 31.73
C ARG A 84 23.84 -29.02 31.60
N VAL A 85 24.68 -28.39 30.78
CA VAL A 85 26.05 -28.83 30.48
C VAL A 85 27.09 -27.88 31.10
N ILE A 86 26.80 -26.59 31.13
CA ILE A 86 27.67 -25.53 31.67
C ILE A 86 26.88 -24.63 32.65
N PRO A 87 27.52 -23.81 33.50
CA PRO A 87 26.80 -22.90 34.38
C PRO A 87 25.78 -22.03 33.63
N ASP A 88 24.59 -21.87 34.20
CA ASP A 88 23.44 -21.20 33.55
C ASP A 88 23.79 -19.82 32.98
N TRP A 89 24.57 -19.02 33.73
CA TRP A 89 25.02 -17.70 33.29
C TRP A 89 25.91 -17.78 32.04
N ALA A 90 26.76 -18.80 31.93
CA ALA A 90 27.64 -19.00 30.79
C ALA A 90 26.84 -19.51 29.57
N GLY A 91 25.87 -20.40 29.78
CA GLY A 91 24.93 -20.83 28.75
C GLY A 91 24.17 -19.67 28.12
N ALA A 92 23.63 -18.78 28.96
CA ALA A 92 22.95 -17.57 28.50
C ALA A 92 23.89 -16.65 27.69
N LEU A 93 25.13 -16.42 28.15
CA LEU A 93 26.10 -15.58 27.44
C LEU A 93 26.52 -16.16 26.09
N VAL A 94 26.69 -17.47 25.97
CA VAL A 94 27.03 -18.13 24.70
C VAL A 94 25.93 -17.92 23.68
N VAL A 95 24.67 -18.18 24.06
CA VAL A 95 23.51 -17.97 23.17
C VAL A 95 23.40 -16.50 22.77
N ALA A 96 23.54 -15.57 23.72
CA ALA A 96 23.55 -14.13 23.43
C ALA A 96 24.67 -13.73 22.45
N GLY A 97 25.88 -14.25 22.65
CA GLY A 97 27.03 -14.00 21.77
C GLY A 97 26.78 -14.47 20.34
N VAL A 98 26.21 -15.66 20.16
CA VAL A 98 25.85 -16.18 18.83
C VAL A 98 24.80 -15.29 18.15
N VAL A 99 23.74 -14.92 18.87
CA VAL A 99 22.68 -14.05 18.34
C VAL A 99 23.23 -12.67 17.96
N LEU A 100 24.10 -12.09 18.80
CA LEU A 100 24.77 -10.82 18.49
C LEU A 100 25.65 -10.94 17.26
N ALA A 101 26.47 -12.00 17.15
CA ALA A 101 27.33 -12.20 15.99
C ALA A 101 26.52 -12.27 14.68
N VAL A 102 25.45 -13.07 14.67
CA VAL A 102 24.55 -13.19 13.51
C VAL A 102 23.86 -11.84 13.21
N GLY A 103 23.34 -11.17 14.25
CA GLY A 103 22.68 -9.88 14.12
C GLY A 103 23.60 -8.78 13.58
N THR A 104 24.83 -8.70 14.08
CA THR A 104 25.85 -7.77 13.59
C THR A 104 26.21 -8.07 12.14
N ALA A 105 26.44 -9.33 11.77
CA ALA A 105 26.76 -9.70 10.39
C ALA A 105 25.62 -9.34 9.43
N ALA A 106 24.38 -9.71 9.76
CA ALA A 106 23.21 -9.35 8.97
C ALA A 106 23.02 -7.82 8.88
N GLY A 107 23.23 -7.10 9.99
CA GLY A 107 23.17 -5.65 10.05
C GLY A 107 24.19 -4.97 9.15
N LEU A 108 25.44 -5.42 9.16
CA LEU A 108 26.51 -4.90 8.30
C LEU A 108 26.21 -5.16 6.82
N ILE A 109 25.75 -6.36 6.47
CA ILE A 109 25.35 -6.72 5.10
C ILE A 109 24.19 -5.82 4.64
N GLY A 110 23.16 -5.68 5.47
CA GLY A 110 22.01 -4.82 5.17
C GLY A 110 22.41 -3.36 5.01
N TRP A 111 23.26 -2.85 5.91
CA TRP A 111 23.77 -1.49 5.83
C TRP A 111 24.58 -1.24 4.56
N GLY A 112 25.37 -2.23 4.11
CA GLY A 112 26.11 -2.18 2.86
C GLY A 112 25.20 -2.05 1.63
N LYS A 113 24.00 -2.60 1.69
CA LYS A 113 23.00 -2.58 0.59
C LYS A 113 22.04 -1.39 0.63
N ARG A 114 22.19 -0.46 1.58
CA ARG A 114 21.28 0.68 1.72
C ARG A 114 21.25 1.55 0.45
N VAL A 115 20.05 2.02 0.07
CA VAL A 115 19.88 2.96 -1.05
C VAL A 115 20.54 4.30 -0.66
N LYS A 116 21.60 4.68 -1.37
CA LYS A 116 22.33 5.93 -1.12
C LYS A 116 21.71 7.14 -1.83
N THR A 117 21.08 6.89 -2.96
CA THR A 117 20.49 7.95 -3.79
C THR A 117 19.07 7.56 -4.21
N PRO A 118 18.06 7.90 -3.40
CA PRO A 118 16.68 7.53 -3.70
C PRO A 118 16.15 8.34 -4.88
N LEU A 119 15.41 7.65 -5.76
CA LEU A 119 14.61 8.25 -6.84
C LEU A 119 15.41 9.20 -7.74
N GLU A 120 16.65 8.87 -8.09
CA GLU A 120 17.51 9.75 -8.90
C GLU A 120 16.86 10.17 -10.22
N ALA A 121 16.27 9.22 -10.96
CA ALA A 121 15.63 9.50 -12.24
C ALA A 121 14.41 10.44 -12.09
N THR A 122 13.55 10.20 -11.11
CA THR A 122 12.39 11.04 -10.83
C THR A 122 12.81 12.43 -10.38
N ARG A 123 13.79 12.53 -9.46
CA ARG A 123 14.35 13.81 -9.02
C ARG A 123 14.99 14.58 -10.16
N ARG A 124 15.66 13.90 -11.09
CA ARG A 124 16.25 14.51 -12.28
C ARG A 124 15.16 15.08 -13.18
N THR A 125 14.15 14.28 -13.51
CA THR A 125 13.03 14.70 -14.37
C THR A 125 12.29 15.89 -13.76
N LEU A 126 11.95 15.83 -12.47
CA LEU A 126 11.28 16.94 -11.77
C LEU A 126 12.14 18.23 -11.72
N LYS A 127 13.47 18.10 -11.67
CA LYS A 127 14.38 19.26 -11.76
C LYS A 127 14.42 19.84 -13.16
N GLU A 128 14.47 18.99 -14.18
CA GLU A 128 14.43 19.41 -15.58
C GLU A 128 13.11 20.13 -15.88
N ASP A 129 11.97 19.57 -15.46
CA ASP A 129 10.65 20.19 -15.61
C ASP A 129 10.55 21.55 -14.89
N ALA A 130 11.13 21.65 -13.69
CA ALA A 130 11.17 22.91 -12.95
C ALA A 130 12.04 23.98 -13.65
N LEU A 131 13.14 23.57 -14.30
CA LEU A 131 13.98 24.48 -15.09
C LEU A 131 13.24 24.99 -16.32
N TRP A 132 12.57 24.11 -17.08
CA TRP A 132 11.75 24.49 -18.23
C TRP A 132 10.62 25.45 -17.84
N ALA A 133 9.97 25.22 -16.69
CA ALA A 133 8.93 26.11 -16.19
C ALA A 133 9.49 27.49 -15.81
N LYS A 134 10.67 27.55 -15.21
CA LYS A 134 11.33 28.81 -14.84
C LYS A 134 11.76 29.62 -16.07
N GLU A 135 12.29 28.97 -17.08
CA GLU A 135 12.76 29.60 -18.32
C GLU A 135 11.61 30.12 -19.19
N ARG A 136 10.40 29.55 -19.06
CA ARG A 136 9.19 30.09 -19.70
C ARG A 136 8.58 31.31 -19.00
N LEU A 137 8.92 31.55 -17.74
CA LEU A 137 8.36 32.63 -16.92
C LEU A 137 9.30 33.84 -16.77
N ALA A 138 10.57 33.72 -17.22
CA ALA A 138 11.56 34.79 -17.26
C ALA A 138 11.65 35.39 -18.67
#